data_AF-A0A524GT37-F1
#
_entry.id   AF-A0A524GT37-F1
#
_cell.length_a   1.000
_cell.length_b   1.000
_cell.length_c   1.000
_cell.angle_alpha   90.00
_cell.angle_beta   90.00
_cell.angle_gamma   90.00
#
_symmetry.space_group_name_H-M   'P 1'
#
loop_
_entity.id
_entity.type
_entity.pdbx_description
1 polymer ?
#
loop_
_entity_poly.entity_id
_entity_poly.type
_entity_poly.pdbx_seq_one_letter_code
_entity_poly.pdbx_strand_id
1 'polypeptide(L)'
;MHDPSVSKFHALIIRSKNFTSIVDLGSENGMYINAEFTVDTQLRHLDVISVGSYRIKFSAQSDRNFDGTIALESVDEFRRALSSERCIPA
;
A
#
# COMPACT_ATOMS: atom_id res chain seq x y z
N MET A 1 -16.50 -7.91 1.39
CA MET A 1 -15.20 -8.60 1.46
C MET A 1 -14.74 -8.51 2.90
N HIS A 2 -14.98 -9.55 3.71
CA HIS A 2 -14.58 -9.62 5.12
C HIS A 2 -13.70 -10.84 5.25
N ASP A 3 -12.44 -10.64 5.60
CA ASP A 3 -11.57 -11.73 6.00
C ASP A 3 -11.61 -11.80 7.53
N PRO A 4 -12.00 -12.94 8.14
CA PRO A 4 -12.00 -13.09 9.59
C PRO A 4 -10.60 -12.94 10.19
N SER A 5 -9.54 -13.10 9.39
CA SER A 5 -8.16 -12.94 9.85
C SER A 5 -7.74 -11.49 10.09
N VAL A 6 -8.55 -10.51 9.66
CA VAL A 6 -8.26 -9.08 9.82
C VAL A 6 -9.24 -8.45 10.80
N SER A 7 -8.76 -8.15 12.01
CA SER A 7 -9.52 -7.41 13.02
C SER A 7 -9.97 -6.02 12.52
N LYS A 8 -11.12 -5.53 13.01
CA LYS A 8 -11.67 -4.20 12.63
C LYS A 8 -10.69 -3.05 12.85
N PHE A 9 -9.90 -3.14 13.92
CA PHE A 9 -8.79 -2.25 14.23
C PHE A 9 -7.53 -3.12 14.29
N HIS A 10 -6.95 -3.43 13.13
CA HIS A 10 -5.80 -4.34 13.04
C HIS A 10 -4.49 -3.62 13.37
N ALA A 11 -4.21 -2.51 12.68
CA ALA A 11 -2.99 -1.74 12.84
C ALA A 11 -3.26 -0.24 12.70
N LEU A 12 -2.41 0.56 13.35
CA LEU A 12 -2.39 2.01 13.29
C LEU A 12 -1.13 2.47 12.57
N ILE A 13 -1.28 3.26 11.50
CA ILE A 13 -0.16 3.90 10.81
C ILE A 13 -0.07 5.35 11.28
N ILE A 14 1.09 5.73 11.79
CA ILE A 14 1.38 7.08 12.29
C ILE A 14 2.39 7.72 11.35
N ARG A 15 1.95 8.73 10.59
CA ARG A 15 2.84 9.52 9.74
C ARG A 15 3.30 10.78 10.48
N SER A 16 4.58 10.82 10.82
CA SER A 16 5.27 12.00 11.35
C SER A 16 5.98 12.75 10.22
N LYS A 17 6.50 13.95 10.50
CA LYS A 17 7.17 14.80 9.48
C LYS A 17 8.34 14.10 8.79
N ASN A 18 9.07 13.24 9.50
CA ASN A 18 10.32 12.64 9.03
C ASN A 18 10.26 11.11 8.91
N PHE A 19 9.21 10.48 9.44
CA PHE A 19 9.11 9.03 9.47
C PHE A 19 7.65 8.58 9.49
N THR A 20 7.43 7.35 9.02
CA THR A 20 6.15 6.66 9.16
C THR A 20 6.37 5.45 10.05
N SER A 21 5.51 5.26 11.03
CA SER A 21 5.52 4.10 11.91
C SER A 21 4.21 3.34 11.79
N ILE A 22 4.24 2.05 12.11
CA ILE A 22 3.07 1.20 12.19
C ILE A 22 3.07 0.44 13.51
N VAL A 23 1.88 0.31 14.10
CA VAL A 23 1.66 -0.33 15.40
C VAL A 23 0.49 -1.29 15.27
N ASP A 24 0.68 -2.55 15.67
CA ASP A 24 -0.39 -3.52 15.79
C ASP A 24 -1.28 -3.19 17.00
N LEU A 25 -2.61 -3.27 16.83
CA LEU A 25 -3.58 -2.92 17.86
C LEU A 25 -4.11 -4.13 18.63
N GLY A 26 -3.32 -5.20 18.71
CA GLY A 26 -3.75 -6.47 19.30
C GLY A 26 -4.59 -7.28 18.33
N SER A 27 -4.15 -7.36 17.08
CA SER A 27 -4.82 -8.14 16.07
C SER A 27 -4.73 -9.64 16.38
N GLU A 28 -5.75 -10.40 15.96
CA GLU A 28 -5.87 -11.82 16.33
C GLU A 28 -4.79 -12.71 15.69
N ASN A 29 -4.27 -12.32 14.53
CA ASN A 29 -3.22 -13.04 13.81
C ASN A 29 -1.87 -12.33 13.80
N GLY A 30 -1.81 -11.11 14.35
CA GLY A 30 -0.61 -10.28 14.35
C GLY A 30 -0.30 -9.64 13.00
N MET A 31 0.66 -8.71 13.06
CA MET A 31 1.23 -8.02 11.91
C MET A 31 2.64 -8.55 11.64
N TYR A 32 2.96 -8.72 10.35
CA TYR A 32 4.30 -9.10 9.92
C TYR A 32 4.87 -8.08 8.95
N ILE A 33 6.14 -7.73 9.09
CA ILE A 33 6.85 -6.83 8.17
C ILE A 33 8.04 -7.57 7.61
N ASN A 34 8.12 -7.68 6.29
CA ASN A 34 9.15 -8.48 5.59
C ASN A 34 9.24 -9.93 6.12
N ALA A 35 8.08 -10.52 6.46
CA ALA A 35 7.92 -11.85 7.06
C ALA A 35 8.39 -12.01 8.52
N GLU A 36 8.69 -10.91 9.21
CA GLU A 36 9.03 -10.90 10.63
C GLU A 36 7.84 -10.39 11.47
N PHE A 37 7.52 -11.08 12.57
CA PHE A 37 6.44 -10.67 13.47
C PHE A 37 6.82 -9.33 14.13
N THR A 38 5.91 -8.36 14.13
CA THR A 38 6.19 -7.02 14.64
C THR A 38 4.97 -6.44 15.34
N VAL A 39 5.19 -5.87 16.53
CA VAL A 39 4.14 -5.13 17.27
C VAL A 39 4.22 -3.64 16.96
N ASP A 40 5.42 -3.07 16.92
CA ASP A 40 5.65 -1.69 16.49
C ASP A 40 6.95 -1.59 15.70
N THR A 41 6.95 -0.81 14.62
CA THR A 41 8.18 -0.47 13.92
C THR A 41 8.04 0.78 13.07
N GLN A 42 9.19 1.34 12.70
CA GLN A 42 9.29 2.39 11.70
C GLN A 42 9.32 1.77 10.30
N LEU A 43 8.36 2.15 9.45
CA LEU A 43 8.28 1.71 8.06
C LEU A 43 9.37 2.36 7.20
N ARG A 44 10.01 1.53 6.39
CA ARG A 44 11.00 1.90 5.38
C ARG A 44 10.44 1.67 3.98
N HIS A 45 10.95 2.44 3.02
CA HIS A 45 10.54 2.33 1.62
C HIS A 45 10.67 0.87 1.13
N LEU A 46 9.62 0.38 0.47
CA LEU A 46 9.43 -0.98 -0.05
C LEU A 46 9.16 -2.07 0.99
N ASP A 47 8.95 -1.73 2.27
CA ASP A 47 8.55 -2.72 3.27
C ASP A 47 7.23 -3.39 2.90
N VAL A 48 7.19 -4.72 3.07
CA VAL A 48 5.99 -5.51 2.84
C VAL A 48 5.32 -5.84 4.16
N ILE A 49 4.21 -5.19 4.41
CA ILE A 49 3.34 -5.39 5.57
C ILE A 49 2.37 -6.52 5.24
N SER A 50 2.31 -7.55 6.07
CA SER A 50 1.36 -8.66 5.94
C SER A 50 0.39 -8.63 7.11
N VAL A 51 -0.90 -8.63 6.78
CA VAL A 51 -2.03 -8.51 7.70
C VAL A 51 -3.04 -9.57 7.30
N GLY A 52 -3.12 -10.65 8.07
CA GLY A 52 -3.91 -11.83 7.68
C GLY A 52 -3.50 -12.36 6.30
N SER A 53 -4.46 -12.47 5.38
CA SER A 53 -4.20 -12.87 3.98
C SER A 53 -3.69 -11.74 3.07
N TYR A 54 -3.68 -10.50 3.56
CA TYR A 54 -3.32 -9.32 2.76
C TYR A 54 -1.84 -9.01 2.85
N ARG A 55 -1.27 -8.56 1.72
CA ARG A 55 0.12 -8.07 1.62
C ARG A 55 0.09 -6.66 1.03
N ILE A 56 0.61 -5.70 1.79
CA ILE A 56 0.63 -4.28 1.48
C ILE A 56 2.08 -3.85 1.35
N LYS A 57 2.46 -3.28 0.21
CA LYS A 57 3.80 -2.72 0.00
C LYS A 57 3.80 -1.24 0.33
N PHE A 58 4.63 -0.83 1.28
CA PHE A 58 4.79 0.57 1.66
C PHE A 58 5.75 1.26 0.70
N SER A 59 5.31 2.34 0.06
CA SER A 59 6.19 3.22 -0.72
C SER A 59 6.28 4.59 -0.07
N ALA A 60 7.47 4.95 0.43
CA ALA A 60 7.73 6.27 0.99
C ALA A 60 7.95 7.36 -0.08
N GLN A 61 8.25 6.99 -1.32
CA GLN A 61 8.31 7.92 -2.44
C GLN A 61 6.93 8.00 -3.08
N SER A 62 6.56 9.20 -3.55
CA SER A 62 5.53 9.38 -4.57
C SER A 62 6.05 8.83 -5.91
N ASP A 63 6.45 7.56 -5.91
CA ASP A 63 6.84 6.87 -7.13
C ASP A 63 5.56 6.67 -7.93
N ARG A 64 5.38 7.55 -8.91
CA ARG A 64 4.33 7.46 -9.95
C ARG A 64 4.50 6.23 -10.85
N ASN A 65 5.42 5.33 -10.51
CA ASN A 65 5.83 4.19 -11.31
C ASN A 65 5.63 2.90 -10.50
N PHE A 66 4.36 2.53 -10.29
CA PHE A 66 4.02 1.14 -9.99
C PHE A 66 3.57 0.49 -11.30
N ASP A 67 4.23 -0.60 -11.70
CA ASP A 67 4.08 -1.36 -12.95
C ASP A 67 2.69 -2.00 -13.14
N GLY A 68 1.64 -1.18 -13.24
CA GLY A 68 0.27 -1.61 -13.49
C GLY A 68 -0.81 -0.70 -12.90
N THR A 69 -0.44 0.30 -12.09
CA THR A 69 -1.40 1.24 -11.49
C THR A 69 -1.02 2.65 -11.90
N ILE A 70 -1.81 3.25 -12.80
CA ILE A 70 -1.61 4.64 -13.21
C ILE A 70 -2.17 5.55 -12.10
N ALA A 71 -1.28 6.18 -11.33
CA ALA A 71 -1.65 7.26 -10.43
C ALA A 71 -1.74 8.55 -11.26
N LEU A 72 -2.96 8.98 -11.57
CA LEU A 72 -3.22 10.21 -12.33
C LEU A 72 -3.65 11.30 -11.38
N GLU A 73 -3.06 12.48 -11.52
CA GLU A 73 -3.34 13.61 -10.63
C GLU A 73 -4.59 14.39 -11.07
N SER A 74 -5.12 14.09 -12.27
CA SER A 74 -6.36 14.68 -12.76
C SER A 74 -7.12 13.78 -13.75
N VAL A 75 -8.43 14.06 -13.87
CA VAL A 75 -9.30 13.41 -14.87
C VAL A 75 -8.85 13.70 -16.31
N ASP A 76 -8.25 14.87 -16.56
CA ASP A 76 -7.76 15.24 -17.89
C ASP A 76 -6.50 14.47 -18.29
N GLU A 77 -5.66 14.14 -17.32
CA GLU A 77 -4.51 13.25 -17.51
C GLU A 77 -4.97 11.83 -17.86
N PHE A 78 -6.02 11.33 -17.19
CA PHE A 78 -6.64 10.03 -17.52
C PHE A 78 -7.19 9.98 -18.94
N ARG A 79 -7.90 11.04 -19.37
CA ARG A 79 -8.46 11.14 -20.74
C ARG A 79 -7.37 11.13 -21.81
N ARG A 80 -6.21 11.71 -21.53
CA ARG A 80 -5.04 11.71 -22.41
C ARG A 80 -4.35 10.35 -22.48
N ALA A 81 -4.22 9.66 -21.35
CA ALA A 81 -3.64 8.31 -21.30
C ALA A 81 -4.47 7.31 -22.12
N LEU A 82 -5.80 7.42 -22.10
CA LEU A 82 -6.70 6.55 -22.88
C LEU A 82 -6.85 6.94 -24.36
N SER A 83 -6.39 8.13 -24.76
CA SER A 83 -6.51 8.59 -26.15
C SER A 83 -5.32 8.19 -27.04
N SER A 84 -4.19 7.78 -26.46
CA SER A 84 -3.01 7.33 -27.22
C SER A 84 -3.05 5.86 -27.65
N GLU A 85 -3.96 5.03 -27.11
CA GLU A 85 -4.09 3.60 -27.45
C GLU A 85 -5.03 3.32 -28.64
N ARG A 86 -5.52 4.36 -29.35
CA ARG A 86 -6.28 4.21 -30.61
C ARG A 86 -5.46 4.62 -31.83
N CYS A 87 -4.39 3.88 -32.11
CA CYS A 87 -3.84 3.76 -33.45
C CYS A 87 -3.26 2.35 -33.61
N ILE A 88 -4.13 1.39 -33.89
CA ILE A 88 -3.74 0.14 -34.53
C ILE A 88 -4.00 0.37 -36.03
N PRO A 89 -2.99 0.66 -36.86
CA PRO A 89 -3.19 0.63 -38.30
C PRO A 89 -3.46 -0.82 -38.73
N ALA A 90 -4.43 -1.01 -39.61
CA ALA A 90 -4.73 -2.28 -40.27
C ALA A 90 -3.65 -2.65 -41.30
#